data_AF-A0A955KY28-F1
#
_entry.id   AF-A0A955KY28-F1
#
_cell.length_a   1.000
_cell.length_b   1.000
_cell.length_c   1.000
_cell.angle_alpha   90.00
_cell.angle_beta   90.00
_cell.angle_gamma   90.00
#
_symmetry.space_group_name_H-M   'P 1'
#
loop_
_entity.id
_entity.type
_entity.pdbx_description
1 polymer ?
#
loop_
_entity_poly.entity_id
_entity_poly.type
_entity_poly.pdbx_seq_one_letter_code
_entity_poly.pdbx_strand_id
1 'polypeptide(L)'
;MLLIITLPIVVIILLVVISLYNSIISTKNKVAESFSAIDTVLQNRYDLIPNLVEVVKQYASHEASVLNHVSDMRAQLVSSSGQANTDRFAAENELQSTMKSIFALAENYPDLKASSSFLELQTQWSEMEDRLQ
;
A
#
# COMPACT_ATOMS: atom_id res chain seq x y z
N MET A 1 -61.83 -1.49 0.63
CA MET A 1 -61.23 -0.17 0.88
C MET A 1 -59.93 -0.28 1.69
N LEU A 2 -59.93 -0.95 2.87
CA LEU A 2 -58.71 -1.18 3.67
C LEU A 2 -57.59 -1.91 2.91
N LEU A 3 -57.91 -2.99 2.18
CA LEU A 3 -56.93 -3.81 1.44
C LEU A 3 -56.22 -3.04 0.30
N ILE A 4 -56.91 -2.08 -0.33
CA ILE A 4 -56.39 -1.23 -1.40
C ILE A 4 -55.37 -0.21 -0.87
N ILE A 5 -55.49 0.18 0.41
CA ILE A 5 -54.58 1.11 1.08
C ILE A 5 -53.41 0.37 1.72
N THR A 6 -53.63 -0.83 2.26
CA THR A 6 -52.56 -1.61 2.92
C THR A 6 -51.56 -2.20 1.94
N LEU A 7 -52.00 -2.63 0.76
CA LEU A 7 -51.12 -3.24 -0.24
C LEU A 7 -49.98 -2.31 -0.72
N PRO A 8 -50.22 -1.05 -1.14
CA PRO A 8 -49.15 -0.15 -1.54
C PRO A 8 -48.21 0.20 -0.39
N ILE A 9 -48.72 0.29 0.86
CA ILE A 9 -47.90 0.51 2.05
C ILE A 9 -46.91 -0.65 2.25
N VAL A 10 -47.38 -1.90 2.13
CA VAL A 10 -46.52 -3.08 2.24
C VAL A 10 -45.47 -3.11 1.12
N VAL A 11 -45.86 -2.77 -0.11
CA VAL A 11 -44.92 -2.69 -1.25
C VAL A 11 -43.84 -1.62 -1.00
N ILE A 12 -44.21 -0.44 -0.51
CA ILE A 12 -43.26 0.62 -0.18
C ILE A 12 -42.29 0.16 0.91
N ILE A 13 -42.78 -0.49 1.97
CA ILE A 13 -41.94 -1.03 3.05
C ILE A 13 -40.94 -2.05 2.50
N LEU A 14 -41.38 -2.98 1.65
CA LEU A 14 -40.50 -3.97 1.04
C LEU A 14 -39.42 -3.32 0.17
N LEU A 15 -39.77 -2.32 -0.64
CA LEU A 15 -38.81 -1.57 -1.46
C LEU A 15 -37.76 -0.84 -0.61
N VAL A 16 -38.19 -0.24 0.51
CA VAL A 16 -37.28 0.43 1.45
C VAL A 16 -36.28 -0.57 2.06
N VAL A 17 -36.76 -1.72 2.53
CA VAL A 17 -35.90 -2.78 3.11
C VAL A 17 -34.89 -3.30 2.09
N ILE A 18 -35.31 -3.56 0.85
CA ILE A 18 -34.41 -4.02 -0.22
C ILE A 18 -33.35 -2.96 -0.53
N SER A 19 -33.74 -1.68 -0.62
CA SER A 19 -32.83 -0.57 -0.89
C SER A 19 -31.77 -0.42 0.21
N LEU A 20 -32.18 -0.46 1.48
CA LEU A 20 -31.28 -0.42 2.63
C LEU A 20 -30.28 -1.59 2.61
N TYR A 21 -30.76 -2.81 2.38
CA TYR A 21 -29.91 -3.99 2.32
C TYR A 21 -28.87 -3.90 1.19
N ASN A 22 -29.30 -3.48 0.00
CA ASN A 22 -28.41 -3.28 -1.15
C ASN A 22 -27.38 -2.18 -0.89
N SER A 23 -27.76 -1.08 -0.23
CA SER A 23 -26.84 0.01 0.13
C SER A 23 -25.74 -0.46 1.08
N ILE A 24 -26.08 -1.29 2.07
CA ILE A 24 -25.10 -1.87 3.00
C ILE A 24 -24.11 -2.76 2.24
N ILE A 25 -24.60 -3.66 1.38
CA ILE A 25 -23.73 -4.55 0.60
C ILE A 25 -22.83 -3.76 -0.35
N SER A 26 -23.38 -2.76 -1.04
CA SER A 26 -22.60 -1.88 -1.92
C SER A 26 -21.49 -1.19 -1.16
N THR A 27 -21.77 -0.68 0.04
CA THR A 27 -20.77 -0.04 0.90
C THR A 27 -19.69 -1.03 1.34
N LYS A 28 -20.06 -2.26 1.74
CA LYS A 28 -19.10 -3.31 2.09
C LYS A 28 -18.17 -3.66 0.92
N ASN A 29 -18.72 -3.76 -0.30
CA ASN A 29 -17.93 -4.04 -1.49
C ASN A 29 -16.94 -2.91 -1.80
N LYS A 30 -17.37 -1.65 -1.69
CA LYS A 30 -16.49 -0.48 -1.89
C LYS A 30 -15.30 -0.47 -0.91
N VAL A 31 -15.56 -0.83 0.34
CA VAL A 31 -14.51 -0.96 1.36
C VAL A 31 -13.52 -2.07 0.98
N ALA A 32 -14.01 -3.24 0.59
CA ALA A 32 -13.15 -4.35 0.16
C ALA A 32 -12.32 -4.02 -1.09
N GLU A 33 -12.93 -3.35 -2.08
CA GLU A 33 -12.25 -2.87 -3.29
C GLU A 33 -11.14 -1.88 -2.93
N SER A 34 -11.41 -0.94 -2.02
CA SER A 34 -10.43 0.04 -1.57
C SER A 34 -9.26 -0.62 -0.84
N PHE A 35 -9.51 -1.63 0.00
CA PHE A 35 -8.45 -2.42 0.65
C PHE A 35 -7.60 -3.18 -0.38
N SER A 36 -8.23 -3.83 -1.36
CA SER A 36 -7.52 -4.53 -2.43
C SER A 36 -6.65 -3.58 -3.27
N ALA A 37 -7.12 -2.35 -3.50
CA ALA A 37 -6.35 -1.33 -4.21
C ALA A 37 -5.10 -0.92 -3.40
N ILE A 38 -5.25 -0.69 -2.09
CA ILE A 38 -4.13 -0.38 -1.19
C ILE A 38 -3.10 -1.52 -1.17
N ASP A 39 -3.56 -2.77 -1.01
CA ASP A 39 -2.67 -3.94 -1.00
C ASP A 39 -1.86 -4.03 -2.30
N THR A 40 -2.47 -3.71 -3.44
CA THR A 40 -1.77 -3.69 -4.74
C THR A 40 -0.69 -2.60 -4.78
N VAL A 41 -0.96 -1.41 -4.25
CA VAL A 41 0.03 -0.33 -4.18
C VAL A 41 1.19 -0.70 -3.27
N LEU A 42 0.91 -1.28 -2.10
CA LEU A 42 1.93 -1.74 -1.16
C LEU A 42 2.79 -2.85 -1.78
N GLN A 43 2.17 -3.80 -2.48
CA GLN A 43 2.88 -4.86 -3.19
C GLN A 43 3.82 -4.28 -4.25
N ASN A 44 3.34 -3.36 -5.09
CA ASN A 44 4.17 -2.70 -6.11
C ASN A 44 5.37 -1.98 -5.47
N ARG A 45 5.17 -1.30 -4.32
CA ARG A 45 6.26 -0.64 -3.59
C ARG A 45 7.33 -1.64 -3.13
N TYR A 46 6.93 -2.80 -2.61
CA TYR A 46 7.88 -3.82 -2.18
C TYR A 46 8.65 -4.44 -3.35
N ASP A 47 8.05 -4.50 -4.52
CA ASP A 47 8.68 -5.06 -5.71
C ASP A 47 9.76 -4.14 -6.29
N LEU A 48 9.80 -2.86 -5.90
CA LEU A 48 10.90 -1.93 -6.20
C LEU A 48 12.16 -2.19 -5.36
N ILE A 49 11.99 -2.73 -4.14
CA ILE A 49 13.09 -2.86 -3.16
C ILE A 49 14.26 -3.69 -3.69
N PRO A 50 14.07 -4.88 -4.30
CA PRO A 50 15.19 -5.68 -4.79
C PRO A 50 16.02 -4.94 -5.85
N ASN A 51 15.36 -4.22 -6.76
CA ASN A 51 16.04 -3.43 -7.79
C ASN A 51 16.81 -2.27 -7.17
N LEU A 52 16.23 -1.59 -6.18
CA LEU A 52 16.91 -0.52 -5.45
C LEU A 52 18.13 -1.05 -4.68
N VAL A 53 18.00 -2.19 -4.00
CA VAL A 53 19.11 -2.82 -3.29
C VAL A 53 20.25 -3.16 -4.25
N GLU A 54 19.95 -3.71 -5.42
CA GLU A 54 20.98 -4.05 -6.41
C GLU A 54 21.72 -2.80 -6.93
N VAL A 55 20.97 -1.74 -7.26
CA VAL A 55 21.56 -0.48 -7.72
C VAL A 55 22.41 0.14 -6.61
N VAL A 56 21.91 0.24 -5.38
CA VAL A 56 22.70 0.82 -4.26
C VAL A 56 23.94 -0.03 -3.97
N LYS A 57 23.84 -1.36 -4.00
CA LYS A 57 24.95 -2.28 -3.75
C LYS A 57 26.09 -2.12 -4.76
N GLN A 58 25.79 -1.76 -6.01
CA GLN A 58 26.79 -1.50 -7.04
C GLN A 58 27.73 -0.33 -6.70
N TYR A 59 27.24 0.68 -5.98
CA TYR A 59 27.99 1.91 -5.67
C TYR A 59 28.38 2.03 -4.18
N ALA A 60 27.59 1.45 -3.27
CA ALA A 60 27.74 1.56 -1.83
C ALA A 60 27.86 0.18 -1.16
N SER A 61 28.84 -0.62 -1.60
CA SER A 61 29.04 -2.00 -1.12
C SER A 61 29.33 -2.11 0.38
N HIS A 62 29.80 -1.03 1.02
CA HIS A 62 30.07 -0.97 2.46
C HIS A 62 28.79 -0.90 3.32
N GLU A 63 27.63 -0.65 2.71
CA GLU A 63 26.34 -0.44 3.38
C GLU A 63 25.50 -1.72 3.48
N ALA A 64 26.16 -2.89 3.43
CA ALA A 64 25.51 -4.19 3.42
C ALA A 64 24.55 -4.40 4.60
N SER A 65 24.86 -3.84 5.78
CA SER A 65 23.98 -3.93 6.95
C SER A 65 22.63 -3.25 6.71
N VAL A 66 22.62 -2.08 6.06
CA VAL A 66 21.40 -1.31 5.77
C VAL A 66 20.58 -2.01 4.69
N LEU A 67 21.25 -2.51 3.65
CA LEU A 67 20.60 -3.23 2.55
C LEU A 67 19.98 -4.55 3.01
N ASN A 68 20.64 -5.29 3.91
CA ASN A 68 20.10 -6.50 4.51
C ASN A 68 18.86 -6.20 5.36
N HIS A 69 18.93 -5.15 6.20
CA HIS A 69 17.78 -4.73 7.02
C HIS A 69 16.54 -4.46 6.16
N VAL A 70 16.69 -3.72 5.06
CA VAL A 70 15.58 -3.43 4.14
C VAL A 70 15.06 -4.68 3.43
N SER A 71 15.95 -5.61 3.07
CA SER A 71 15.55 -6.89 2.50
C SER A 71 14.73 -7.75 3.49
N ASP A 72 15.14 -7.78 4.75
CA ASP A 72 14.45 -8.51 5.81
C ASP A 72 13.07 -7.90 6.11
N MET A 73 13.00 -6.57 6.17
CA MET A 73 11.72 -5.86 6.34
C MET A 73 10.77 -6.11 5.17
N ARG A 74 11.27 -6.13 3.94
CA ARG A 74 10.47 -6.53 2.77
C ARG A 74 9.90 -7.92 2.96
N ALA A 75 10.72 -8.89 3.36
CA ALA A 75 10.28 -10.26 3.56
C ALA A 75 9.16 -10.34 4.63
N GLN A 76 9.32 -9.60 5.73
CA GLN A 76 8.31 -9.50 6.78
C GLN A 76 6.99 -8.89 6.27
N LEU A 77 7.05 -7.79 5.51
CA LEU A 77 5.88 -7.08 5.00
C LEU A 77 5.13 -7.85 3.91
N VAL A 78 5.85 -8.58 3.06
CA VAL A 78 5.25 -9.48 2.07
C VAL A 78 4.58 -10.68 2.75
N SER A 79 5.21 -11.25 3.78
CA SER A 79 4.63 -12.39 4.54
C SER A 79 3.37 -12.03 5.32
N SER A 80 3.19 -10.75 5.65
CA SER A 80 2.03 -10.19 6.36
C SER A 80 1.03 -9.49 5.43
N SER A 81 1.10 -9.74 4.12
CA SER A 81 0.14 -9.22 3.13
C SER A 81 -1.30 -9.70 3.42
N GLY A 82 -2.28 -8.81 3.22
CA GLY A 82 -3.70 -9.10 3.45
C GLY A 82 -4.15 -9.19 4.92
N GLN A 83 -3.25 -8.95 5.89
CA GLN A 83 -3.60 -8.93 7.31
C GLN A 83 -3.48 -7.50 7.86
N ALA A 84 -4.62 -6.92 8.26
CA ALA A 84 -4.67 -5.62 8.92
C ALA A 84 -4.32 -5.77 10.42
N ASN A 85 -3.02 -5.94 10.70
CA ASN A 85 -2.50 -6.02 12.07
C ASN A 85 -1.72 -4.75 12.43
N THR A 86 -1.75 -4.33 13.70
CA THR A 86 -1.00 -3.17 14.22
C THR A 86 0.49 -3.27 13.95
N ASP A 87 1.03 -4.49 13.97
CA ASP A 87 2.47 -4.74 13.76
C ASP A 87 2.89 -4.45 12.31
N ARG A 88 1.97 -4.60 11.35
CA ARG A 88 2.20 -4.25 9.95
C ARG A 88 2.43 -2.75 9.81
N PHE A 89 1.58 -1.91 10.42
CA PHE A 89 1.73 -0.46 10.36
C PHE A 89 3.07 0.03 10.94
N ALA A 90 3.54 -0.59 12.03
CA ALA A 90 4.84 -0.28 12.59
C ALA A 90 5.98 -0.60 11.60
N ALA A 91 5.95 -1.79 10.99
CA ALA A 91 6.94 -2.22 10.00
C ALA A 91 6.92 -1.35 8.72
N GLU A 92 5.74 -0.89 8.27
CA GLU A 92 5.61 0.01 7.12
C GLU A 92 6.23 1.39 7.41
N ASN A 93 6.00 1.93 8.61
CA ASN A 93 6.59 3.19 9.04
C ASN A 93 8.12 3.08 9.16
N GLU A 94 8.61 1.96 9.68
CA GLU A 94 10.03 1.67 9.71
C GLU A 94 10.62 1.59 8.30
N LEU A 95 9.92 0.96 7.35
CA LEU A 95 10.36 0.86 5.96
C LEU A 95 10.47 2.23 5.32
N GLN A 96 9.47 3.08 5.53
CA GLN A 96 9.50 4.45 5.05
C GLN A 96 10.67 5.25 5.63
N SER A 97 10.92 5.13 6.95
CA SER A 97 12.05 5.80 7.62
C SER A 97 13.40 5.32 7.08
N THR A 98 13.55 4.01 6.91
CA THR A 98 14.77 3.40 6.38
C THR A 98 15.02 3.82 4.94
N MET A 99 13.96 3.89 4.12
CA MET A 99 14.09 4.33 2.73
C MET A 99 14.54 5.79 2.61
N LYS A 100 14.00 6.67 3.45
CA LYS A 100 14.48 8.06 3.57
C LYS A 100 15.96 8.11 3.92
N SER A 101 16.42 7.21 4.78
CA SER A 101 17.84 7.09 5.15
C SER A 101 18.70 6.60 3.99
N ILE A 102 18.23 5.65 3.16
CA ILE A 102 18.92 5.24 1.92
C ILE A 102 19.04 6.40 0.93
N PHE A 103 17.98 7.17 0.75
CA PHE A 103 18.02 8.32 -0.15
C PHE A 103 18.96 9.42 0.35
N ALA A 104 19.04 9.64 1.67
CA ALA A 104 20.04 10.52 2.27
C ALA A 104 21.47 9.97 2.12
N LEU A 105 21.65 8.65 2.21
CA LEU A 105 22.96 8.01 2.03
C LEU A 105 23.54 8.30 0.64
N ALA A 106 22.69 8.36 -0.39
CA ALA A 106 23.11 8.72 -1.74
C ALA A 106 23.79 10.11 -1.83
N GLU A 107 23.57 11.03 -0.88
CA GLU A 107 24.30 12.30 -0.83
C GLU A 107 25.80 12.11 -0.59
N ASN A 108 26.18 11.04 0.12
CA ASN A 108 27.58 10.69 0.37
C ASN A 108 28.22 9.92 -0.80
N TYR A 109 27.43 9.48 -1.79
CA TYR A 109 27.88 8.72 -2.95
C TYR A 109 27.46 9.44 -4.25
N PRO A 110 28.26 10.41 -4.75
CA PRO A 110 27.92 11.22 -5.93
C PRO A 110 27.58 10.41 -7.19
N ASP A 111 28.28 9.29 -7.41
CA ASP A 111 28.05 8.40 -8.54
C ASP A 111 26.68 7.69 -8.46
N LEU A 112 26.26 7.30 -7.25
CA LEU A 112 24.93 6.74 -7.00
C LEU A 112 23.84 7.81 -7.21
N LYS A 113 24.07 9.02 -6.69
CA LYS A 113 23.15 10.16 -6.84
C LYS A 113 22.93 10.56 -8.30
N ALA A 114 23.96 10.42 -9.14
CA ALA A 114 23.87 10.71 -10.57
C ALA A 114 23.35 9.52 -11.41
N SER A 115 23.18 8.34 -10.81
CA SER A 115 22.69 7.17 -11.52
C SER A 115 21.24 7.35 -11.95
N SER A 116 20.98 7.25 -13.25
CA SER A 116 19.63 7.35 -13.81
C SER A 116 18.68 6.29 -13.26
N SER A 117 19.18 5.06 -13.07
CA SER A 117 18.39 3.94 -12.52
C SER A 117 18.01 4.19 -11.06
N PHE A 118 18.90 4.81 -10.27
CA PHE A 118 18.59 5.18 -8.90
C PHE A 118 17.54 6.29 -8.82
N LEU A 119 17.69 7.34 -9.62
CA LEU A 119 16.73 8.46 -9.68
C LEU A 119 15.33 8.00 -10.13
N GLU A 120 15.28 7.07 -11.09
CA GLU A 120 14.02 6.48 -11.55
C GLU A 120 13.33 5.70 -10.42
N LEU A 121 14.06 4.83 -9.72
CA LEU A 121 13.51 4.06 -8.60
C LEU A 121 13.09 4.95 -7.43
N GLN A 122 13.85 6.01 -7.14
CA GLN A 122 13.48 7.01 -6.15
C GLN A 122 12.17 7.72 -6.51
N THR A 123 12.00 8.08 -7.79
CA THR A 123 10.77 8.71 -8.29
C THR A 123 9.59 7.76 -8.18
N GLN A 124 9.73 6.51 -8.66
CA GLN A 124 8.69 5.49 -8.54
C GLN A 124 8.32 5.22 -7.08
N TRP A 125 9.30 5.19 -6.17
CA TRP A 125 9.03 5.04 -4.74
C TRP A 125 8.19 6.20 -4.20
N SER A 126 8.56 7.44 -4.52
CA SER A 126 7.82 8.64 -4.12
C SER A 126 6.39 8.62 -4.65
N GLU A 127 6.20 8.24 -5.92
CA GLU A 127 4.87 8.10 -6.52
C GLU A 127 4.00 7.06 -5.77
N MET A 128 4.59 5.95 -5.33
CA MET A 128 3.87 4.97 -4.52
C MET A 128 3.53 5.50 -3.13
N GLU A 129 4.40 6.32 -2.50
CA GLU A 129 4.07 6.98 -1.23
C GLU A 129 2.95 8.01 -1.39
N ASP A 130 2.96 8.80 -2.45
CA ASP A 130 1.92 9.79 -2.72
C ASP A 130 0.55 9.13 -2.98
N ARG A 131 0.53 7.95 -3.60
CA ARG A 131 -0.70 7.17 -3.82
C ARG A 131 -1.29 6.55 -2.54
N LEU A 132 -0.51 6.49 -1.46
CA LEU A 132 -0.95 5.95 -0.16
C LEU A 132 -1.48 7.05 0.77
N GLN A 133 -1.26 8.33 0.45
CA GLN A 133 -1.78 9.49 1.19
C GLN A 133 -3.18 9.89 0.72
#